data_AF-A0A2I0XIR4-F1
#
_entry.id   AF-A0A2I0XIR4-F1
#
_cell.length_a   1.000
_cell.length_b   1.000
_cell.length_c   1.000
_cell.angle_alpha   90.00
_cell.angle_beta   90.00
_cell.angle_gamma   90.00
#
_symmetry.space_group_name_H-M   'P 1'
#
loop_
_entity.id
_entity.type
_entity.pdbx_description
1 polymer ?
#
loop_
_entity_poly.entity_id
_entity_poly.type
_entity_poly.pdbx_seq_one_letter_code
_entity_poly.pdbx_strand_id
1 'polypeptide(L)'
;MTSDRDGDTVPTPIVMIDQDSDSNATIVEISFGDRLGALIDTMKAIKDLGLDVTKGTVTTEDSVLKTKIFITKMGRKVVDPSLLERVRLTIINNLLKYHPESSERLALGEAFGIKAPREKLDIDVATHIHVQDDGPKRSLLYIETADRPGLLLEIIKMMADINVNVESAEIDTEGLVAKDKFYVSYRGASLSASLSQVLINSLRYYLRRPETEEDSY
;
A
#
# COMPACT_ATOMS: atom_id res chain seq x y z
N MET A 1 -15.28 -28.40 -32.12
CA MET A 1 -15.37 -28.47 -30.65
C MET A 1 -14.10 -27.86 -30.09
N THR A 2 -14.10 -26.55 -29.88
CA THR A 2 -13.00 -25.82 -29.23
C THR A 2 -13.42 -25.61 -27.78
N SER A 3 -12.82 -26.40 -26.88
CA SER A 3 -13.14 -26.45 -25.46
C SER A 3 -12.57 -25.23 -24.72
N ASP A 4 -13.49 -24.45 -24.17
CA ASP A 4 -13.49 -23.70 -22.92
C ASP A 4 -12.20 -23.03 -22.37
N ARG A 5 -12.33 -21.69 -22.28
CA ARG A 5 -12.06 -20.83 -21.10
C ARG A 5 -10.61 -20.78 -20.58
N ASP A 6 -9.84 -19.89 -21.20
CA ASP A 6 -8.85 -19.14 -20.41
C ASP A 6 -9.65 -18.30 -19.39
N GLY A 7 -9.42 -18.56 -18.10
CA GLY A 7 -10.24 -18.07 -17.01
C GLY A 7 -10.29 -16.55 -16.98
N ASP A 8 -11.51 -16.03 -17.01
CA ASP A 8 -11.94 -14.64 -16.88
C ASP A 8 -11.54 -14.06 -15.49
N THR A 9 -10.25 -14.06 -15.20
CA THR A 9 -9.68 -13.64 -13.92
C THR A 9 -9.52 -12.14 -13.97
N VAL A 10 -10.46 -11.44 -13.32
CA VAL A 10 -10.38 -9.99 -13.11
C VAL A 10 -9.01 -9.66 -12.50
N PRO A 11 -8.17 -8.82 -13.14
CA PRO A 11 -6.83 -8.55 -12.62
C PRO A 11 -6.92 -7.87 -11.25
N THR A 12 -6.16 -8.36 -10.28
CA THR A 12 -5.98 -7.70 -8.99
C THR A 12 -4.85 -6.68 -9.14
N PRO A 13 -5.14 -5.36 -9.09
CA PRO A 13 -4.09 -4.36 -9.16
C PRO A 13 -3.24 -4.37 -7.89
N ILE A 14 -1.93 -4.19 -8.08
CA ILE A 14 -0.96 -4.09 -6.99
C ILE A 14 -0.20 -2.77 -7.13
N VAL A 15 -0.07 -2.05 -6.02
CA VAL A 15 0.78 -0.85 -5.93
C VAL A 15 1.71 -1.03 -4.74
N MET A 16 3.00 -1.10 -5.02
CA MET A 16 4.05 -1.21 -4.02
C MET A 16 4.90 0.07 -4.02
N ILE A 17 5.12 0.66 -2.85
CA ILE A 17 6.04 1.77 -2.64
C ILE A 17 7.20 1.26 -1.79
N ASP A 18 8.42 1.36 -2.31
CA ASP A 18 9.65 0.91 -1.66
C ASP A 18 10.54 2.12 -1.33
N GLN A 19 10.85 2.24 -0.05
CA GLN A 19 11.70 3.29 0.53
C GLN A 19 13.03 2.75 1.08
N ASP A 20 13.38 1.49 0.89
CA ASP A 20 14.62 0.91 1.42
C ASP A 20 15.65 0.68 0.30
N SER A 21 15.23 0.21 -0.89
CA SER A 21 16.16 -0.27 -1.93
C SER A 21 17.00 0.81 -2.62
N ASP A 22 16.60 2.08 -2.58
CA ASP A 22 17.34 3.19 -3.19
C ASP A 22 17.43 4.38 -2.23
N SER A 23 18.63 4.93 -2.03
CA SER A 23 18.86 6.02 -1.08
C SER A 23 18.45 7.41 -1.60
N ASN A 24 18.30 7.57 -2.92
CA ASN A 24 18.09 8.86 -3.58
C ASN A 24 16.69 9.03 -4.17
N ALA A 25 15.98 7.94 -4.43
CA ALA A 25 14.64 7.95 -4.99
C ALA A 25 13.70 7.02 -4.22
N THR A 26 12.41 7.29 -4.35
CA THR A 26 11.35 6.38 -3.89
C THR A 26 10.97 5.51 -5.07
N ILE A 27 10.91 4.21 -4.86
CA ILE A 27 10.55 3.26 -5.91
C ILE A 27 9.05 3.03 -5.81
N VAL A 28 8.37 3.04 -6.96
CA VAL A 28 6.97 2.63 -7.06
C VAL A 28 6.86 1.54 -8.11
N GLU A 29 6.32 0.41 -7.72
CA GLU A 29 6.00 -0.70 -8.61
C GLU A 29 4.48 -0.83 -8.73
N ILE A 30 4.03 -0.98 -9.97
CA ILE A 30 2.61 -0.97 -10.33
C ILE A 30 2.37 -2.17 -11.21
N SER A 31 1.42 -3.01 -10.84
CA SER A 31 1.06 -4.23 -11.57
C SER A 31 -0.42 -4.21 -11.91
N PHE A 32 -0.76 -4.02 -13.20
CA PHE A 32 -2.14 -4.06 -13.67
C PHE A 32 -2.23 -4.07 -15.21
N GLY A 33 -2.85 -5.11 -15.79
CA GLY A 33 -3.31 -5.18 -17.18
C GLY A 33 -2.30 -4.76 -18.28
N ASP A 34 -2.77 -4.62 -19.53
CA ASP A 34 -1.92 -4.31 -20.70
C ASP A 34 -2.26 -2.99 -21.41
N ARG A 35 -2.92 -2.07 -20.70
CA ARG A 35 -3.41 -0.84 -21.29
C ARG A 35 -2.36 0.26 -21.28
N LEU A 36 -1.72 0.49 -22.43
CA LEU A 36 -0.77 1.59 -22.67
C LEU A 36 -1.30 2.96 -22.20
N GLY A 37 -2.60 3.24 -22.39
CA GLY A 37 -3.22 4.49 -21.95
C GLY A 37 -3.15 4.72 -20.44
N ALA A 38 -3.18 3.65 -19.65
CA ALA A 38 -3.14 3.74 -18.20
C ALA A 38 -1.75 4.12 -17.68
N LEU A 39 -0.69 3.68 -18.35
CA LEU A 39 0.68 4.10 -18.03
C LEU A 39 0.86 5.60 -18.31
N ILE A 40 0.34 6.12 -19.43
CA ILE A 40 0.44 7.54 -19.77
C ILE A 40 -0.27 8.41 -18.73
N ASP A 41 -1.52 8.07 -18.39
CA ASP A 41 -2.29 8.80 -17.37
C ASP A 41 -1.64 8.71 -15.99
N THR A 42 -1.02 7.57 -15.66
CA THR A 42 -0.24 7.39 -14.42
C THR A 42 0.97 8.31 -14.37
N MET A 43 1.78 8.36 -15.44
CA MET A 43 2.95 9.25 -15.51
C MET A 43 2.54 10.72 -15.43
N LYS A 44 1.43 11.09 -16.08
CA LYS A 44 0.88 12.44 -16.01
C LYS A 44 0.43 12.79 -14.58
N ALA A 45 -0.28 11.88 -13.92
CA ALA A 45 -0.78 12.13 -12.57
C ALA A 45 0.36 12.24 -11.54
N ILE A 46 1.45 11.47 -11.70
CA ILE A 46 2.67 11.62 -10.89
C ILE A 46 3.28 13.01 -11.11
N LYS A 47 3.36 13.47 -12.36
CA LYS A 47 3.83 14.82 -12.68
C LYS A 47 2.94 15.91 -12.08
N ASP A 48 1.62 15.72 -12.10
CA ASP A 48 0.64 16.67 -11.55
C ASP A 48 0.73 16.74 -10.01
N LEU A 49 1.26 15.70 -9.33
CA LEU A 49 1.65 15.75 -7.91
C LEU A 49 2.95 16.53 -7.66
N GLY A 50 3.61 17.05 -8.71
CA GLY A 50 4.88 17.76 -8.65
C GLY A 50 6.08 16.84 -8.44
N LEU A 51 5.99 15.61 -8.94
CA LEU A 51 7.03 14.59 -8.83
C LEU A 51 7.67 14.32 -10.19
N ASP A 52 8.96 14.01 -10.16
CA ASP A 52 9.76 13.67 -11.33
C ASP A 52 10.01 12.15 -11.35
N VAL A 53 9.76 11.52 -12.50
CA VAL A 53 10.16 10.13 -12.76
C VAL A 53 11.57 10.13 -13.34
N THR A 54 12.55 9.62 -12.57
CA THR A 54 13.97 9.66 -12.95
C THR A 54 14.43 8.41 -13.69
N LYS A 55 13.75 7.28 -13.46
CA LYS A 55 14.00 5.99 -14.12
C LYS A 55 12.70 5.21 -14.18
N GLY A 56 12.52 4.42 -15.24
CA GLY A 56 11.38 3.53 -15.41
C GLY A 56 11.76 2.26 -16.14
N THR A 57 11.21 1.14 -15.72
CA THR A 57 11.33 -0.16 -16.37
C THR A 57 9.95 -0.80 -16.46
N VAL A 58 9.61 -1.35 -17.62
CA VAL A 58 8.39 -2.14 -17.82
C VAL A 58 8.81 -3.56 -18.11
N THR A 59 8.35 -4.50 -17.31
CA THR A 59 8.56 -5.93 -17.49
C THR A 59 7.23 -6.65 -17.57
N THR A 60 7.20 -7.77 -18.27
CA THR A 60 6.05 -8.68 -18.28
C THR A 60 6.46 -9.93 -17.52
N GLU A 61 5.80 -10.20 -16.41
CA GLU A 61 6.02 -11.38 -15.58
C GLU A 61 4.68 -12.12 -15.44
N ASP A 62 4.64 -13.41 -15.75
CA ASP A 62 3.43 -14.25 -15.66
C ASP A 62 2.20 -13.66 -16.35
N SER A 63 2.41 -13.05 -17.53
CA SER A 63 1.37 -12.34 -18.32
C SER A 63 0.80 -11.08 -17.67
N VAL A 64 1.42 -10.59 -16.59
CA VAL A 64 1.09 -9.32 -15.93
C VAL A 64 2.19 -8.31 -16.22
N LEU A 65 1.81 -7.11 -16.67
CA LEU A 65 2.75 -6.02 -16.85
C LEU A 65 3.04 -5.36 -15.51
N LYS A 66 4.32 -5.31 -15.17
CA LYS A 66 4.87 -4.60 -14.03
C LYS A 66 5.62 -3.38 -14.51
N THR A 67 5.20 -2.23 -14.02
CA THR A 67 5.89 -0.95 -14.24
C THR A 67 6.56 -0.56 -12.94
N LYS A 68 7.90 -0.51 -12.96
CA LYS A 68 8.72 -0.02 -11.85
C LYS A 68 9.30 1.35 -12.20
N ILE A 69 9.05 2.34 -11.37
CA ILE A 69 9.50 3.71 -11.56
C ILE A 69 10.20 4.24 -10.31
N PHE A 70 11.11 5.19 -10.53
CA PHE A 70 11.85 5.89 -9.49
C PHE A 70 11.35 7.33 -9.48
N ILE A 71 10.75 7.75 -8.38
CA ILE A 71 10.17 9.08 -8.22
C ILE A 71 10.99 9.93 -7.26
N THR A 72 11.09 11.22 -7.57
CA THR A 72 11.72 12.23 -6.73
C THR A 72 10.85 13.48 -6.69
N LYS A 73 11.05 14.34 -5.69
CA LYS A 73 10.48 15.68 -5.64
C LYS A 73 11.60 16.70 -5.59
N MET A 74 11.72 17.51 -6.64
CA MET A 74 12.81 18.49 -6.76
C MET A 74 14.20 17.84 -6.59
N GLY A 75 14.39 16.66 -7.17
CA GLY A 75 15.64 15.89 -7.10
C GLY A 75 15.92 15.20 -5.75
N ARG A 76 14.96 15.17 -4.82
CA ARG A 76 15.10 14.47 -3.53
C ARG A 76 14.13 13.30 -3.42
N LYS A 77 14.51 12.29 -2.65
CA LYS A 77 13.65 11.15 -2.29
C LYS A 77 12.36 11.64 -1.64
N VAL A 78 11.23 11.03 -2.02
CA VAL A 78 9.92 11.37 -1.48
C VAL A 78 9.75 10.63 -0.16
N VAL A 79 9.83 11.30 0.99
CA VAL A 79 9.71 10.62 2.30
C VAL A 79 8.48 11.07 3.11
N ASP A 80 7.77 12.10 2.64
CA ASP A 80 6.60 12.62 3.33
C ASP A 80 5.43 11.61 3.27
N PRO A 81 4.93 11.11 4.41
CA PRO A 81 3.89 10.07 4.43
C PRO A 81 2.59 10.48 3.74
N SER A 82 2.21 11.76 3.86
CA SER A 82 0.98 12.28 3.23
C SER A 82 1.10 12.28 1.71
N LEU A 83 2.28 12.60 1.19
CA LEU A 83 2.59 12.57 -0.23
C LEU A 83 2.71 11.12 -0.75
N LEU A 84 3.28 10.20 0.01
CA LEU A 84 3.31 8.77 -0.35
C LEU A 84 1.91 8.19 -0.47
N GLU A 85 1.03 8.51 0.49
CA GLU A 85 -0.38 8.11 0.42
C GLU A 85 -1.08 8.74 -0.80
N ARG A 86 -0.82 10.02 -1.08
CA ARG A 86 -1.34 10.66 -2.30
C ARG A 86 -0.87 9.99 -3.58
N VAL A 87 0.40 9.59 -3.66
CA VAL A 87 0.94 8.84 -4.80
C VAL A 87 0.19 7.51 -4.95
N ARG A 88 0.09 6.73 -3.87
CA ARG A 88 -0.62 5.44 -3.84
C ARG A 88 -2.05 5.58 -4.33
N LEU A 89 -2.83 6.48 -3.72
CA LEU A 89 -4.24 6.71 -4.07
C LEU A 89 -4.42 7.23 -5.50
N THR A 90 -3.54 8.11 -5.97
CA THR A 90 -3.59 8.65 -7.34
C THR A 90 -3.37 7.55 -8.37
N ILE A 91 -2.40 6.67 -8.13
CA ILE A 91 -2.13 5.52 -8.99
C ILE A 91 -3.35 4.61 -9.01
N ILE A 92 -3.84 4.18 -7.83
CA ILE A 92 -5.00 3.27 -7.71
C ILE A 92 -6.24 3.83 -8.42
N ASN A 93 -6.54 5.11 -8.26
CA ASN A 93 -7.67 5.75 -8.93
C ASN A 93 -7.52 5.70 -10.47
N ASN A 94 -6.31 5.97 -10.99
CA ASN A 94 -6.04 5.77 -12.40
C ASN A 94 -6.23 4.32 -12.82
N LEU A 95 -5.78 3.34 -12.04
CA LEU A 95 -5.97 1.91 -12.34
C LEU A 95 -7.46 1.59 -12.50
N LEU A 96 -8.28 2.04 -11.55
CA LEU A 96 -9.72 1.81 -11.51
C LEU A 96 -10.48 2.46 -12.68
N LYS A 97 -9.97 3.58 -13.22
CA LYS A 97 -10.53 4.19 -14.43
C LYS A 97 -10.40 3.27 -15.65
N TYR A 98 -9.31 2.53 -15.76
CA TYR A 98 -9.05 1.62 -16.88
C TYR A 98 -9.56 0.20 -16.63
N HIS A 99 -9.63 -0.23 -15.37
CA HIS A 99 -10.14 -1.53 -14.96
C HIS A 99 -11.29 -1.38 -13.95
N PRO A 100 -12.45 -0.84 -14.39
CA PRO A 100 -13.61 -0.68 -13.50
C PRO A 100 -14.12 -2.03 -12.98
N GLU A 101 -13.88 -3.13 -13.69
CA GLU A 101 -14.14 -4.49 -13.19
C GLU A 101 -13.33 -4.84 -11.93
N SER A 102 -12.14 -4.27 -11.75
CA SER A 102 -11.29 -4.51 -10.58
C SER A 102 -11.71 -3.71 -9.35
N SER A 103 -12.63 -2.74 -9.50
CA SER A 103 -13.15 -1.96 -8.36
C SER A 103 -13.87 -2.82 -7.33
N GLU A 104 -14.58 -3.86 -7.75
CA GLU A 104 -15.25 -4.81 -6.83
C GLU A 104 -14.23 -5.62 -6.00
N ARG A 105 -12.95 -5.68 -6.43
CA ARG A 105 -11.86 -6.45 -5.78
C ARG A 105 -10.85 -5.56 -5.04
N LEU A 106 -11.04 -4.24 -5.04
CA LEU A 106 -10.19 -3.28 -4.33
C LEU A 106 -10.96 -2.65 -3.18
N ALA A 107 -10.33 -2.52 -2.00
CA ALA A 107 -11.05 -2.00 -0.82
C ALA A 107 -11.39 -0.52 -1.02
N LEU A 108 -10.56 0.12 -1.84
CA LEU A 108 -10.69 1.47 -2.33
C LEU A 108 -11.76 1.61 -3.44
N GLY A 109 -12.36 0.51 -3.91
CA GLY A 109 -13.41 0.51 -4.93
C GLY A 109 -14.70 1.21 -4.49
N GLU A 110 -15.04 1.20 -3.20
CA GLU A 110 -16.18 1.98 -2.69
C GLU A 110 -15.91 3.49 -2.75
N ALA A 111 -14.68 3.90 -2.44
CA ALA A 111 -14.30 5.32 -2.39
C ALA A 111 -13.92 5.90 -3.76
N PHE A 112 -13.34 5.08 -4.65
CA PHE A 112 -12.71 5.53 -5.90
C PHE A 112 -13.15 4.73 -7.13
N GLY A 113 -13.90 3.64 -6.96
CA GLY A 113 -14.35 2.80 -8.05
C GLY A 113 -15.50 3.41 -8.84
N ILE A 114 -15.54 3.11 -10.14
CA ILE A 114 -16.68 3.46 -11.00
C ILE A 114 -17.87 2.54 -10.72
N LYS A 115 -17.61 1.30 -10.25
CA LYS A 115 -18.62 0.37 -9.77
C LYS A 115 -18.43 0.18 -8.27
N ALA A 116 -19.51 0.31 -7.51
CA ALA A 116 -19.49 -0.05 -6.11
C ALA A 116 -19.34 -1.58 -5.98
N PRO A 117 -18.62 -2.09 -4.95
CA PRO A 117 -18.65 -3.51 -4.61
C PRO A 117 -20.09 -4.01 -4.46
N ARG A 118 -20.40 -5.18 -5.00
CA ARG A 118 -21.78 -5.73 -5.01
C ARG A 118 -22.30 -6.11 -3.63
N GLU A 119 -21.38 -6.38 -2.71
CA GLU A 119 -21.64 -6.64 -1.30
C GLU A 119 -20.81 -5.64 -0.49
N LYS A 120 -21.33 -5.15 0.64
CA LYS A 120 -20.45 -4.52 1.64
C LYS A 120 -19.36 -5.53 1.92
N LEU A 121 -18.11 -5.15 1.65
CA LEU A 121 -16.96 -6.02 1.83
C LEU A 121 -16.73 -6.22 3.34
N ASP A 122 -17.59 -7.03 3.95
CA ASP A 122 -17.41 -7.58 5.28
C ASP A 122 -16.37 -8.70 5.19
N ILE A 123 -15.19 -8.31 4.74
CA ILE A 123 -14.05 -9.18 4.68
C ILE A 123 -13.47 -9.13 6.07
N ASP A 124 -13.62 -10.24 6.77
CA ASP A 124 -12.89 -10.56 7.98
C ASP A 124 -11.39 -10.74 7.62
N VAL A 125 -10.74 -9.67 7.16
CA VAL A 125 -9.28 -9.62 7.02
C VAL A 125 -8.75 -9.53 8.44
N ALA A 126 -8.35 -10.68 8.98
CA ALA A 126 -7.71 -10.75 10.27
C ALA A 126 -6.47 -9.83 10.29
N THR A 127 -6.43 -8.93 11.28
CA THR A 127 -5.30 -8.02 11.45
C THR A 127 -4.12 -8.75 12.09
N HIS A 128 -3.05 -8.93 11.32
CA HIS A 128 -1.80 -9.53 11.78
C HIS A 128 -0.73 -8.45 11.94
N ILE A 129 -0.14 -8.37 13.12
CA ILE A 129 0.89 -7.38 13.44
C ILE A 129 2.02 -8.11 14.16
N HIS A 130 3.24 -7.94 13.66
CA HIS A 130 4.42 -8.61 14.19
C HIS A 130 5.64 -7.68 14.15
N VAL A 131 6.50 -7.75 15.17
CA VAL A 131 7.77 -7.02 15.20
C VAL A 131 8.92 -8.02 15.26
N GLN A 132 9.88 -7.92 14.34
CA GLN A 132 11.11 -8.72 14.27
C GLN A 132 12.34 -7.86 14.56
N ASP A 133 13.41 -8.51 15.00
CA ASP A 133 14.73 -7.87 15.03
C ASP A 133 15.22 -7.66 13.60
N ASP A 134 15.74 -6.46 13.32
CA ASP A 134 16.40 -6.11 12.06
C ASP A 134 17.75 -5.44 12.35
N GLY A 135 18.48 -6.03 13.31
CA GLY A 135 19.77 -5.57 13.76
C GLY A 135 19.73 -4.51 14.87
N PRO A 136 20.90 -3.99 15.30
CA PRO A 136 21.00 -3.21 16.54
C PRO A 136 20.37 -1.81 16.47
N LYS A 137 20.09 -1.31 15.26
CA LYS A 137 19.63 0.07 15.03
C LYS A 137 18.14 0.18 14.74
N ARG A 138 17.48 -0.91 14.36
CA ARG A 138 16.08 -0.90 13.92
C ARG A 138 15.43 -2.28 14.10
N SER A 139 14.11 -2.28 14.10
CA SER A 139 13.26 -3.46 14.09
C SER A 139 12.39 -3.43 12.84
N LEU A 140 11.92 -4.59 12.41
CA LEU A 140 10.99 -4.71 11.30
C LEU A 140 9.57 -4.92 11.83
N LEU A 141 8.69 -3.96 11.61
CA LEU A 141 7.26 -4.06 11.89
C LEU A 141 6.54 -4.53 10.62
N TYR A 142 5.85 -5.67 10.69
CA TYR A 142 4.94 -6.17 9.66
C TYR A 142 3.49 -5.92 10.07
N ILE A 143 2.69 -5.36 9.16
CA ILE A 143 1.26 -5.14 9.34
C ILE A 143 0.53 -5.71 8.12
N GLU A 144 -0.40 -6.63 8.38
CA GLU A 144 -1.36 -7.10 7.39
C GLU A 144 -2.77 -6.85 7.92
N THR A 145 -3.55 -6.05 7.20
CA THR A 145 -4.90 -5.65 7.63
C THR A 145 -5.75 -5.27 6.41
N ALA A 146 -7.05 -5.05 6.62
CA ALA A 146 -7.92 -4.54 5.56
C ALA A 146 -7.45 -3.16 5.11
N ASP A 147 -7.23 -2.98 3.80
CA ASP A 147 -6.85 -1.67 3.27
C ASP A 147 -8.05 -0.71 3.27
N ARG A 148 -7.76 0.58 3.42
CA ARG A 148 -8.75 1.66 3.31
C ARG A 148 -8.05 3.01 3.08
N PRO A 149 -8.76 4.01 2.52
CA PRO A 149 -8.16 5.32 2.30
C PRO A 149 -7.70 5.92 3.63
N GLY A 150 -6.46 6.41 3.68
CA GLY A 150 -5.90 7.04 4.89
C GLY A 150 -5.27 6.08 5.89
N LEU A 151 -5.34 4.76 5.68
CA LEU A 151 -4.76 3.74 6.56
C LEU A 151 -3.27 4.00 6.86
N LEU A 152 -2.46 4.24 5.82
CA LEU A 152 -1.03 4.51 5.96
C LEU A 152 -0.77 5.71 6.88
N LEU A 153 -1.53 6.80 6.68
CA LEU A 153 -1.36 8.01 7.48
C LEU A 153 -1.69 7.76 8.96
N GLU A 154 -2.71 6.97 9.24
CA GLU A 154 -3.09 6.60 10.61
C GLU A 154 -2.04 5.72 11.29
N ILE A 155 -1.52 4.71 10.57
CA ILE A 155 -0.43 3.84 11.05
C ILE A 155 0.80 4.69 11.42
N ILE A 156 1.21 5.60 10.53
CA ILE A 156 2.37 6.48 10.76
C ILE A 156 2.14 7.43 11.95
N LYS A 157 0.93 8.01 12.09
CA LYS A 157 0.58 8.86 13.24
C LYS A 157 0.69 8.12 14.55
N MET A 158 0.20 6.88 14.62
CA MET A 158 0.31 6.08 15.84
C MET A 158 1.76 5.78 16.22
N MET A 159 2.61 5.44 15.24
CA MET A 159 4.03 5.25 15.51
C MET A 159 4.66 6.54 16.06
N ALA A 160 4.34 7.69 15.47
CA ALA A 160 4.81 8.99 15.94
C ALA A 160 4.33 9.30 17.37
N ASP A 161 3.07 9.00 17.72
CA ASP A 161 2.50 9.21 19.06
C ASP A 161 3.22 8.36 20.13
N ILE A 162 3.73 7.18 19.75
CA ILE A 162 4.51 6.29 20.62
C ILE A 162 6.01 6.66 20.61
N ASN A 163 6.41 7.69 19.86
CA ASN A 163 7.80 8.10 19.60
C ASN A 163 8.65 6.99 18.94
N VAL A 164 8.00 6.14 18.14
CA VAL A 164 8.67 5.18 17.27
C VAL A 164 8.92 5.87 15.93
N ASN A 165 10.19 5.95 15.54
CA ASN A 165 10.60 6.52 14.26
C ASN A 165 10.43 5.48 13.17
N VAL A 166 10.00 5.93 11.98
CA VAL A 166 9.99 5.14 10.75
C VAL A 166 11.20 5.56 9.92
N GLU A 167 12.15 4.65 9.73
CA GLU A 167 13.38 4.87 8.97
C GLU A 167 13.14 4.67 7.47
N SER A 168 12.39 3.62 7.12
CA SER A 168 11.95 3.29 5.77
C SER A 168 10.71 2.39 5.83
N ALA A 169 10.04 2.21 4.71
CA ALA A 169 8.84 1.39 4.60
C ALA A 169 8.72 0.74 3.22
N GLU A 170 8.13 -0.45 3.19
CA GLU A 170 7.53 -1.06 2.00
C GLU A 170 6.01 -1.02 2.21
N ILE A 171 5.30 -0.30 1.36
CA ILE A 171 3.83 -0.15 1.44
C ILE A 171 3.26 -0.94 0.29
N ASP A 172 2.43 -1.94 0.57
CA ASP A 172 1.89 -2.84 -0.44
C ASP A 172 0.37 -2.92 -0.32
N THR A 173 -0.31 -2.66 -1.43
CA THR A 173 -1.75 -2.80 -1.56
C THR A 173 -2.05 -3.91 -2.55
N GLU A 174 -2.60 -5.02 -2.06
CA GLU A 174 -3.02 -6.17 -2.86
C GLU A 174 -4.52 -6.42 -2.65
N GLY A 175 -5.33 -6.00 -3.63
CA GLY A 175 -6.78 -6.18 -3.56
C GLY A 175 -7.39 -5.45 -2.36
N LEU A 176 -7.75 -6.22 -1.33
CA LEU A 176 -8.53 -5.77 -0.16
C LEU A 176 -7.65 -5.65 1.09
N VAL A 177 -6.36 -5.94 0.95
CA VAL A 177 -5.41 -6.11 2.04
C VAL A 177 -4.22 -5.17 1.85
N ALA A 178 -3.84 -4.48 2.91
CA ALA A 178 -2.58 -3.77 3.01
C ALA A 178 -1.56 -4.68 3.70
N LYS A 179 -0.37 -4.82 3.12
CA LYS A 179 0.75 -5.64 3.62
C LYS A 179 1.99 -4.76 3.78
N ASP A 180 2.00 -3.98 4.84
CA ASP A 180 3.03 -2.97 5.04
C ASP A 180 4.17 -3.48 5.91
N LYS A 181 5.40 -3.12 5.53
CA LYS A 181 6.60 -3.29 6.33
C LYS A 181 7.16 -1.93 6.70
N PHE A 182 7.46 -1.74 7.97
CA PHE A 182 8.11 -0.53 8.46
C PHE A 182 9.41 -0.91 9.17
N TYR A 183 10.50 -0.31 8.71
CA TYR A 183 11.77 -0.35 9.42
C TYR A 183 11.73 0.75 10.47
N VAL A 184 11.64 0.36 11.74
CA VAL A 184 11.33 1.26 12.85
C VAL A 184 12.44 1.30 13.88
N SER A 185 12.64 2.45 14.51
CA SER A 185 13.62 2.61 15.58
C SER A 185 13.03 3.39 16.76
N TYR A 186 13.62 3.20 17.94
CA TYR A 186 13.39 4.07 19.08
C TYR A 186 14.72 4.66 19.52
N ARG A 187 14.85 5.98 19.39
CA ARG A 187 16.09 6.71 19.71
C ARG A 187 17.33 6.13 18.98
N GLY A 188 17.15 5.67 17.74
CA GLY A 188 18.21 5.12 16.90
C GLY A 188 18.65 3.69 17.25
N ALA A 189 17.86 2.96 18.06
CA ALA A 189 18.07 1.57 18.40
C ALA A 189 16.84 0.72 18.04
N SER A 190 17.03 -0.60 17.98
CA SER A 190 15.92 -1.56 17.86
C SER A 190 14.94 -1.44 19.04
N LEU A 191 13.68 -1.82 18.80
CA LEU A 191 12.63 -1.73 19.80
C LEU A 191 12.85 -2.78 20.89
N SER A 192 12.72 -2.37 22.15
CA SER A 192 12.70 -3.31 23.27
C SER A 192 11.44 -4.17 23.23
N ALA A 193 11.46 -5.36 23.82
CA ALA A 193 10.29 -6.25 23.87
C ALA A 193 9.04 -5.55 24.43
N SER A 194 9.21 -4.72 25.47
CA SER A 194 8.10 -3.94 26.05
C SER A 194 7.56 -2.88 25.09
N LEU A 195 8.42 -2.17 24.38
CA LEU A 195 7.99 -1.15 23.41
C LEU A 195 7.33 -1.79 22.19
N SER A 196 7.86 -2.91 21.69
CA SER A 196 7.22 -3.72 20.65
C SER A 196 5.82 -4.13 21.06
N GLN A 197 5.62 -4.58 22.31
CA GLN A 197 4.29 -4.96 22.80
C GLN A 197 3.33 -3.76 22.88
N VAL A 198 3.80 -2.59 23.32
CA VAL A 198 2.99 -1.35 23.33
C VAL A 198 2.58 -0.97 21.92
N LEU A 199 3.51 -0.99 20.97
CA LEU A 199 3.26 -0.69 19.57
C LEU A 199 2.24 -1.65 18.95
N ILE A 200 2.44 -2.96 19.12
CA ILE A 200 1.54 -4.00 18.61
C ILE A 200 0.13 -3.82 19.18
N ASN A 201 0.00 -3.61 20.50
CA ASN A 201 -1.31 -3.47 21.13
C ASN A 201 -2.03 -2.19 20.69
N SER A 202 -1.31 -1.08 20.56
CA SER A 202 -1.86 0.19 20.10
C SER A 202 -2.36 0.08 18.67
N LEU A 203 -1.54 -0.45 17.77
CA LEU A 203 -1.92 -0.70 16.38
C LEU A 203 -3.11 -1.65 16.30
N ARG A 204 -3.11 -2.75 17.07
CA ARG A 204 -4.21 -3.72 17.07
C ARG A 204 -5.52 -3.11 17.56
N TYR A 205 -5.47 -2.25 18.56
CA TYR A 205 -6.66 -1.57 19.07
C TYR A 205 -7.27 -0.63 18.02
N TYR A 206 -6.45 0.17 17.36
CA TYR A 206 -6.91 1.16 16.37
C TYR A 206 -7.27 0.57 15.01
N LEU A 207 -6.59 -0.48 14.58
CA LEU A 207 -6.88 -1.17 13.32
C LEU A 207 -8.07 -2.12 13.44
N ARG A 208 -8.57 -2.36 14.66
CA ARG A 208 -9.81 -3.09 14.86
C ARG A 208 -10.97 -2.28 14.28
N ARG A 209 -11.76 -2.91 13.40
CA ARG A 209 -12.98 -2.30 12.86
C ARG A 209 -13.95 -1.99 14.00
N PRO A 210 -14.56 -0.79 14.07
CA PRO A 210 -15.57 -0.46 15.08
C PRO A 210 -16.92 -1.18 14.92
N GLU A 211 -17.12 -1.96 13.85
CA GLU A 211 -18.38 -2.67 13.60
C GLU A 211 -18.18 -4.19 13.60
N THR A 212 -18.23 -4.78 14.80
CA THR A 212 -18.91 -6.05 15.00
C THR A 212 -19.98 -5.78 16.04
N GLU A 213 -21.19 -5.55 15.53
CA GLU A 213 -22.49 -5.52 16.19
C GLU A 213 -22.49 -5.48 17.73
N GLU A 214 -22.82 -4.31 18.28
CA GLU A 214 -23.77 -4.23 19.39
C GLU A 214 -25.09 -4.89 18.97
N ASP A 215 -25.17 -6.22 18.96
CA ASP A 215 -26.43 -6.97 18.95
C ASP A 215 -26.18 -8.43 19.35
N SER A 216 -25.86 -8.63 20.62
CA SER A 216 -26.14 -9.90 21.30
C SER A 216 -26.46 -9.62 22.77
N TYR A 217 -27.71 -9.20 23.01
CA TYR A 217 -28.38 -9.29 24.30
C TYR A 217 -29.32 -10.49 24.30
#